data_AF-A0A6G6Y7K5-F1
#
_entry.id   AF-A0A6G6Y7K5-F1
#
_cell.length_a   1.000
_cell.length_b   1.000
_cell.length_c   1.000
_cell.angle_alpha   90.00
_cell.angle_beta   90.00
_cell.angle_gamma   90.00
#
_symmetry.space_group_name_H-M   'P 1'
#
loop_
_entity.id
_entity.type
_entity.pdbx_description
1 polymer ?
#
loop_
_entity_poly.entity_id
_entity_poly.type
_entity_poly.pdbx_seq_one_letter_code
_entity_poly.pdbx_strand_id
1 'polypeptide(L)'
;MNYSNQRPGLKARAAHISLAAASAAALLTSGVAIVTAMPAQAAITRDVVEALKLRLPRTPIDALDCTTFAPWCEVVSGETLFYIDEAARYLFVGRLYDMEERRDVTAARLLELNPDLLAAGAARHAGEDTGGRHDVAETRDRQVATHVDLKALPKEGAILWGNPKGPKLVVFSDFQCGYCKRLTGELEKAGVLVEERPISIFGASSRRRSEAVLCAADPIGALHAAYTGKHLEPRAACKKAAALDANEAFAQANGFAGTPVIVRARDGAVLHGYRDAKTLRAFANAKTGSKQ
;
A
#
# COMPACT_ATOMS: atom_id res chain seq x y z
N MET A 1 60.64 41.44 -9.25
CA MET A 1 61.57 41.80 -8.17
C MET A 1 61.11 41.16 -6.87
N ASN A 2 62.03 40.47 -6.19
CA ASN A 2 61.86 39.93 -4.84
C ASN A 2 62.25 40.98 -3.78
N TYR A 3 61.93 40.67 -2.51
CA TYR A 3 62.26 41.35 -1.24
C TYR A 3 61.25 42.41 -0.74
N SER A 4 60.85 42.48 0.53
CA SER A 4 61.35 41.81 1.74
C SER A 4 60.27 41.72 2.83
N ASN A 5 60.44 40.71 3.67
CA ASN A 5 59.69 40.36 4.87
C ASN A 5 60.26 41.15 6.08
N GLN A 6 59.42 41.76 6.92
CA GLN A 6 59.77 42.08 8.31
C GLN A 6 58.56 41.94 9.24
N ARG A 7 58.70 41.04 10.20
CA ARG A 7 57.99 40.92 11.50
C ARG A 7 59.09 40.98 12.59
N PRO A 8 58.79 40.94 13.91
CA PRO A 8 57.74 41.57 14.71
C PRO A 8 58.34 42.24 15.99
N GLY A 9 57.49 42.82 16.86
CA GLY A 9 57.90 43.28 18.19
C GLY A 9 56.92 42.84 19.29
N LEU A 10 57.19 41.68 19.90
CA LEU A 10 56.65 41.25 21.19
C LEU A 10 57.30 42.10 22.30
N LYS A 11 56.52 42.75 23.17
CA LYS A 11 56.77 42.96 24.62
C LYS A 11 55.87 44.08 25.20
N ALA A 12 54.94 43.68 26.05
CA ALA A 12 54.36 44.39 27.22
C ALA A 12 52.88 43.94 27.38
N ARG A 13 52.58 42.71 27.80
CA ARG A 13 52.47 42.26 29.21
C ARG A 13 51.60 43.17 30.12
N ALA A 14 50.34 42.75 30.26
CA ALA A 14 49.58 42.44 31.48
C ALA A 14 49.49 43.44 32.66
N ALA A 15 48.24 43.75 33.08
CA ALA A 15 47.75 43.81 34.48
C ALA A 15 46.21 44.07 34.48
N HIS A 16 45.37 43.12 34.92
CA HIS A 16 44.72 42.96 36.25
C HIS A 16 43.66 44.04 36.58
N ILE A 17 42.34 43.76 36.53
CA ILE A 17 41.42 43.10 37.51
C ILE A 17 40.59 44.13 38.34
N SER A 18 39.26 43.99 38.21
CA SER A 18 38.16 44.30 39.15
C SER A 18 37.78 45.75 39.52
N LEU A 19 36.53 46.13 39.22
CA LEU A 19 35.57 46.57 40.26
C LEU A 19 34.09 46.49 39.84
N ALA A 20 33.41 45.51 40.47
CA ALA A 20 32.04 45.45 40.99
C ALA A 20 30.94 46.48 40.59
N ALA A 21 29.88 45.92 40.01
CA ALA A 21 28.46 45.97 40.43
C ALA A 21 27.71 47.27 40.80
N ALA A 22 26.59 47.44 40.08
CA ALA A 22 25.25 47.87 40.49
C ALA A 22 24.95 49.37 40.67
N SER A 23 24.12 49.91 39.76
CA SER A 23 23.03 50.86 40.06
C SER A 23 22.01 50.83 38.91
N ALA A 24 20.74 50.67 39.27
CA ALA A 24 19.60 50.49 38.38
C ALA A 24 18.98 51.83 37.92
N ALA A 25 18.19 51.72 36.85
CA ALA A 25 17.11 52.61 36.39
C ALA A 25 17.45 53.81 35.50
N ALA A 26 17.15 53.68 34.19
CA ALA A 26 16.28 54.61 33.48
C ALA A 26 15.79 53.97 32.16
N LEU A 27 14.48 54.02 31.97
CA LEU A 27 13.68 53.46 30.89
C LEU A 27 13.69 54.34 29.61
N LEU A 28 13.28 53.71 28.49
CA LEU A 28 12.74 54.29 27.23
C LEU A 28 13.77 54.69 26.15
N THR A 29 14.07 53.77 25.23
CA THR A 29 13.44 53.71 23.88
C THR A 29 13.87 52.41 23.18
N SER A 30 13.20 51.31 23.49
CA SER A 30 13.28 50.08 22.69
C SER A 30 12.35 50.24 21.49
N GLY A 31 12.90 50.70 20.37
CA GLY A 31 12.29 50.60 19.05
C GLY A 31 12.82 49.39 18.29
N VAL A 32 12.85 48.21 18.91
CA VAL A 32 13.11 46.97 18.17
C VAL A 32 11.76 46.50 17.66
N ALA A 33 11.44 46.85 16.42
CA ALA A 33 10.42 46.14 15.66
C ALA A 33 10.95 44.72 15.43
N ILE A 34 10.67 43.82 16.37
CA ILE A 34 10.74 42.39 16.12
C ILE A 34 9.61 42.12 15.15
N VAL A 35 9.90 42.18 13.85
CA VAL A 35 9.11 41.45 12.87
C VAL A 35 9.24 39.99 13.29
N THR A 36 8.22 39.50 14.01
CA THR A 36 8.06 38.07 14.20
C THR A 36 7.75 37.52 12.81
N ALA A 37 8.79 37.21 12.06
CA ALA A 37 8.70 36.37 10.89
C ALA A 37 8.14 35.04 11.39
N MET A 38 6.80 34.90 11.35
CA MET A 38 6.21 33.58 11.40
C MET A 38 6.90 32.79 10.28
N PRO A 39 7.46 31.61 10.57
CA PRO A 39 8.04 30.81 9.50
C PRO A 39 6.94 30.60 8.48
N ALA A 40 7.23 30.86 7.20
CA ALA A 40 6.24 30.73 6.11
C ALA A 40 5.52 29.36 6.15
N GLN A 41 6.20 28.33 6.66
CA GLN A 41 5.65 27.01 6.94
C GLN A 41 4.47 27.02 7.92
N ALA A 42 4.52 27.80 9.01
CA ALA A 42 3.42 27.86 9.98
C ALA A 42 2.18 28.57 9.41
N ALA A 43 2.35 29.45 8.42
CA ALA A 43 1.25 30.06 7.68
C ALA A 43 0.62 29.04 6.71
N ILE A 44 1.44 28.32 5.92
CA ILE A 44 0.97 27.30 4.97
C ILE A 44 0.19 26.20 5.69
N THR A 45 0.70 25.66 6.80
CA THR A 45 0.00 24.60 7.56
C THR A 45 -1.33 25.08 8.11
N ARG A 46 -1.45 26.36 8.53
CA ARG A 46 -2.73 26.92 9.02
C ARG A 46 -3.77 27.04 7.90
N ASP A 47 -3.36 27.58 6.76
CA ASP A 47 -4.24 27.76 5.60
C ASP A 47 -4.74 26.41 5.06
N VAL A 48 -3.87 25.40 5.03
CA VAL A 48 -4.22 24.03 4.64
C VAL A 48 -5.24 23.41 5.60
N VAL A 49 -5.03 23.56 6.92
CA VAL A 49 -5.97 23.03 7.93
C VAL A 49 -7.34 23.70 7.84
N GLU A 50 -7.39 25.00 7.59
CA GLU A 50 -8.66 25.73 7.42
C GLU A 50 -9.39 25.27 6.15
N ALA A 51 -8.66 25.13 5.03
CA ALA A 51 -9.20 24.59 3.80
C ALA A 51 -9.70 23.14 3.96
N LEU A 52 -8.98 22.31 4.70
CA LEU A 52 -9.37 20.95 5.05
C LEU A 52 -10.65 20.92 5.88
N LYS A 53 -10.78 21.76 6.91
CA LYS A 53 -12.00 21.82 7.74
C LYS A 53 -13.23 22.25 6.94
N LEU A 54 -13.05 23.18 6.00
CA LEU A 54 -14.13 23.61 5.11
C LEU A 54 -14.56 22.51 4.13
N ARG A 55 -13.60 21.75 3.60
CA ARG A 55 -13.87 20.73 2.56
C ARG A 55 -14.22 19.36 3.14
N LEU A 56 -13.74 19.03 4.34
CA LEU A 56 -13.92 17.77 5.05
C LEU A 56 -14.41 17.99 6.49
N PRO A 57 -15.59 18.59 6.70
CA PRO A 57 -16.08 18.96 8.04
C PRO A 57 -16.40 17.77 8.96
N ARG A 58 -16.39 16.55 8.45
CA ARG A 58 -16.64 15.31 9.21
C ARG A 58 -15.39 14.44 9.40
N THR A 59 -14.24 14.89 8.93
CA THR A 59 -12.98 14.15 9.01
C THR A 59 -12.12 14.77 10.11
N PRO A 60 -11.79 14.03 11.19
CA PRO A 60 -10.83 14.51 12.17
C PRO A 60 -9.45 14.63 11.52
N ILE A 61 -8.70 15.68 11.87
CA ILE A 61 -7.34 15.89 11.39
C ILE A 61 -6.42 15.77 12.60
N ASP A 62 -5.77 14.60 12.75
CA ASP A 62 -4.96 14.27 13.92
C ASP A 62 -3.51 14.73 13.75
N ALA A 63 -2.97 14.61 12.53
CA ALA A 63 -1.66 15.16 12.18
C ALA A 63 -1.62 15.61 10.71
N LEU A 64 -0.77 16.60 10.43
CA LEU A 64 -0.52 17.14 9.10
C LEU A 64 0.98 17.41 8.94
N ASP A 65 1.59 16.85 7.90
CA ASP A 65 3.00 17.04 7.56
C ASP A 65 3.16 17.39 6.07
N CYS A 66 3.53 18.63 5.79
CA CYS A 66 3.81 19.13 4.43
C CYS A 66 5.31 19.16 4.10
N THR A 67 6.17 18.68 4.99
CA THR A 67 7.62 18.85 4.89
C THR A 67 8.31 17.63 4.31
N THR A 68 7.83 16.43 4.64
CA THR A 68 8.49 15.19 4.26
C THR A 68 8.36 14.87 2.76
N PHE A 69 7.23 15.22 2.13
CA PHE A 69 6.91 14.84 0.74
C PHE A 69 6.47 16.00 -0.15
N ALA A 70 7.10 17.17 -0.02
CA ALA A 70 6.80 18.32 -0.87
C ALA A 70 6.80 17.92 -2.38
N PRO A 71 5.78 18.31 -3.16
CA PRO A 71 4.76 19.32 -2.88
C PRO A 71 3.46 18.79 -2.23
N TRP A 72 3.47 17.57 -1.69
CA TRP A 72 2.31 16.94 -1.07
C TRP A 72 2.38 16.97 0.45
N CYS A 73 1.24 17.23 1.08
CA CYS A 73 1.05 17.10 2.51
C CYS A 73 0.45 15.75 2.85
N GLU A 74 1.00 15.11 3.86
CA GLU A 74 0.48 13.92 4.52
C GLU A 74 -0.51 14.33 5.60
N VAL A 75 -1.69 13.69 5.61
CA VAL A 75 -2.76 13.95 6.58
C VAL A 75 -3.16 12.64 7.26
N VAL A 76 -3.06 12.64 8.58
CA VAL A 76 -3.47 11.54 9.44
C VAL A 76 -4.85 11.84 9.99
N SER A 77 -5.77 10.90 9.81
CA SER A 77 -7.13 10.93 10.33
C SER A 77 -7.49 9.54 10.86
N GLY A 78 -7.41 9.35 12.17
CA GLY A 78 -7.53 8.08 12.86
C GLY A 78 -6.51 7.07 12.36
N GLU A 79 -7.00 5.95 11.83
CA GLU A 79 -6.18 4.88 11.25
C GLU A 79 -5.87 5.09 9.76
N THR A 80 -6.35 6.18 9.17
CA THR A 80 -6.21 6.47 7.73
C THR A 80 -5.18 7.56 7.46
N LEU A 81 -4.30 7.27 6.49
CA LEU A 81 -3.34 8.20 5.92
C LEU A 81 -3.78 8.58 4.51
N PHE A 82 -3.90 9.87 4.24
CA PHE A 82 -4.18 10.38 2.90
C PHE A 82 -3.33 11.62 2.61
N TYR A 83 -3.31 12.00 1.35
CA TYR A 83 -2.40 13.06 0.88
C TYR A 83 -3.18 14.14 0.15
N ILE A 84 -2.72 15.38 0.30
CA ILE A 84 -3.31 16.56 -0.32
C ILE A 84 -2.23 17.48 -0.88
N ASP A 85 -2.58 18.35 -1.83
CA ASP A 85 -1.72 19.46 -2.23
C ASP A 85 -1.80 20.61 -1.21
N GLU A 86 -0.84 21.54 -1.26
CA GLU A 86 -0.76 22.70 -0.36
C GLU A 86 -1.98 23.65 -0.43
N ALA A 87 -2.78 23.58 -1.51
CA ALA A 87 -4.05 24.31 -1.62
C ALA A 87 -5.27 23.51 -1.13
N ALA A 88 -5.04 22.29 -0.62
CA ALA A 88 -6.04 21.27 -0.28
C ALA A 88 -7.07 20.99 -1.39
N ARG A 89 -6.75 21.33 -2.65
CA ARG A 89 -7.64 21.27 -3.83
C ARG A 89 -7.80 19.85 -4.33
N TYR A 90 -6.74 19.06 -4.23
CA TYR A 90 -6.69 17.67 -4.64
C TYR A 90 -6.40 16.80 -3.42
N LEU A 91 -7.15 15.72 -3.29
CA LEU A 91 -6.96 14.72 -2.26
C LEU A 91 -6.85 13.36 -2.94
N PHE A 92 -5.87 12.57 -2.52
CA PHE A 92 -5.76 11.18 -2.94
C PHE A 92 -5.63 10.26 -1.73
N VAL A 93 -6.35 9.14 -1.80
CA VAL A 93 -6.30 8.06 -0.82
C VAL A 93 -5.66 6.87 -1.51
N GLY A 94 -4.51 6.44 -1.02
CA GLY A 94 -3.74 5.37 -1.65
C GLY A 94 -2.35 5.22 -1.05
N ARG A 95 -1.52 4.46 -1.76
CA ARG A 95 -0.14 4.18 -1.36
C ARG A 95 0.82 4.99 -2.23
N LEU A 96 1.76 5.66 -1.57
CA LEU A 96 2.87 6.34 -2.19
C LEU A 96 4.08 5.41 -2.17
N TYR A 97 4.68 5.22 -3.35
CA TYR A 97 5.90 4.44 -3.51
C TYR A 97 7.01 5.40 -3.89
N ASP A 98 8.09 5.35 -3.12
CA ASP A 98 9.36 5.91 -3.52
C ASP A 98 9.93 5.03 -4.62
N MET A 99 10.11 5.59 -5.81
CA MET A 99 10.60 4.87 -6.99
C MET A 99 12.13 4.85 -7.07
N GLU A 100 12.81 5.76 -6.35
CA GLU A 100 14.27 5.84 -6.28
C GLU A 100 14.77 4.79 -5.28
N GLU A 101 14.21 4.79 -4.07
CA GLU A 101 14.52 3.82 -3.03
C GLU A 101 13.72 2.51 -3.14
N ARG A 102 12.74 2.45 -4.06
CA ARG A 102 11.86 1.28 -4.29
C ARG A 102 11.12 0.83 -3.03
N ARG A 103 10.68 1.81 -2.24
CA ARG A 103 10.12 1.64 -0.90
C ARG A 103 8.69 2.13 -0.86
N ASP A 104 7.82 1.43 -0.12
CA ASP A 104 6.47 1.93 0.14
C ASP A 104 6.49 2.85 1.36
N VAL A 105 6.34 4.15 1.12
CA VAL A 105 6.47 5.17 2.16
C VAL A 105 5.22 5.26 3.02
N THR A 106 4.04 5.05 2.43
CA THR A 106 2.76 5.03 3.16
C THR A 106 2.76 3.94 4.23
N ALA A 107 3.25 2.74 3.93
CA ALA A 107 3.31 1.64 4.89
C ALA A 107 4.31 1.93 6.03
N ALA A 108 5.48 2.48 5.71
CA ALA A 108 6.43 2.91 6.73
C ALA A 108 5.81 3.95 7.67
N ARG A 109 5.09 4.93 7.13
CA ARG A 109 4.42 5.97 7.92
C ARG A 109 3.26 5.43 8.76
N LEU A 110 2.44 4.55 8.22
CA LEU A 110 1.39 3.89 9.00
C LEU A 110 1.97 3.07 10.16
N LEU A 111 3.13 2.43 9.97
CA LEU A 111 3.84 1.70 11.03
C LEU A 111 4.42 2.64 12.10
N GLU A 112 4.95 3.80 11.71
CA GLU A 112 5.47 4.82 12.63
C GLU A 112 4.36 5.47 13.46
N LEU A 113 3.21 5.77 12.83
CA LEU A 113 2.11 6.51 13.45
C LEU A 113 1.28 5.66 14.41
N ASN A 114 1.26 4.34 14.23
CA ASN A 114 0.47 3.45 15.06
C ASN A 114 1.24 2.14 15.33
N PRO A 115 2.15 2.13 16.34
CA PRO A 115 2.89 0.92 16.71
C PRO A 115 1.97 -0.23 17.17
N ASP A 116 0.73 0.07 17.55
CA ASP A 116 -0.31 -0.91 17.89
C ASP A 116 -0.94 -1.58 16.65
N LEU A 117 -0.60 -1.18 15.42
CA LEU A 117 -0.93 -1.98 14.23
C LEU A 117 -0.18 -3.31 14.19
N LEU A 118 0.94 -3.44 14.94
CA LEU A 118 1.51 -4.75 15.27
C LEU A 118 0.51 -5.59 16.08
N ALA A 119 -0.23 -4.97 17.01
CA ALA A 119 -1.23 -5.63 17.83
C ALA A 119 -2.57 -5.83 17.11
N ALA A 120 -3.04 -4.94 16.23
CA ALA A 120 -4.26 -5.16 15.45
C ALA A 120 -4.05 -6.17 14.30
N GLY A 121 -2.82 -6.25 13.77
CA GLY A 121 -2.38 -7.32 12.88
C GLY A 121 -2.15 -8.65 13.60
N ALA A 122 -1.66 -8.63 14.84
CA ALA A 122 -1.44 -9.82 15.67
C ALA A 122 -2.68 -10.28 16.47
N ALA A 123 -3.67 -9.42 16.72
CA ALA A 123 -4.91 -9.77 17.42
C ALA A 123 -5.88 -10.57 16.54
N ARG A 124 -5.61 -10.66 15.22
CA ARG A 124 -6.23 -11.68 14.36
C ARG A 124 -5.48 -13.01 14.35
N HIS A 125 -4.37 -13.12 15.09
CA HIS A 125 -3.56 -14.33 15.26
C HIS A 125 -3.43 -14.80 16.71
N ALA A 126 -4.14 -14.21 17.67
CA ALA A 126 -4.15 -14.63 19.06
C ALA A 126 -5.41 -15.45 19.39
N GLY A 127 -5.56 -16.58 18.71
CA GLY A 127 -6.41 -17.69 19.14
C GLY A 127 -5.65 -18.95 18.80
N GLU A 128 -5.09 -19.60 19.83
CA GLU A 128 -4.19 -20.76 19.79
C GLU A 128 -2.74 -20.45 19.38
N ASP A 129 -1.84 -20.23 20.34
CA ASP A 129 -1.10 -21.34 20.97
C ASP A 129 -0.20 -20.84 22.11
N THR A 130 -0.06 -21.66 23.15
CA THR A 130 0.67 -21.34 24.38
C THR A 130 2.18 -21.52 24.24
N GLY A 131 2.95 -20.47 24.58
CA GLY A 131 4.27 -20.57 25.21
C GLY A 131 5.48 -20.76 24.28
N GLY A 132 6.35 -19.73 24.21
CA GLY A 132 7.66 -19.88 23.56
C GLY A 132 8.42 -18.59 23.29
N ARG A 133 9.04 -18.08 24.36
CA ARG A 133 10.14 -17.10 24.47
C ARG A 133 10.89 -16.72 23.17
N HIS A 134 10.87 -15.41 22.88
CA HIS A 134 11.82 -14.59 22.09
C HIS A 134 13.03 -15.30 21.48
N ASP A 135 13.06 -15.35 20.14
CA ASP A 135 14.29 -15.15 19.36
C ASP A 135 13.99 -14.21 18.19
N VAL A 136 14.75 -13.13 18.12
CA VAL A 136 14.72 -12.12 17.06
C VAL A 136 15.54 -12.67 15.89
N ALA A 137 14.89 -13.30 14.91
CA ALA A 137 15.51 -13.57 13.61
C ALA A 137 14.46 -13.89 12.53
N GLU A 138 14.74 -13.40 11.33
CA GLU A 138 14.08 -13.72 10.06
C GLU A 138 12.78 -12.93 9.74
N THR A 139 12.98 -11.71 9.25
CA THR A 139 12.24 -11.24 8.07
C THR A 139 12.32 -12.35 7.01
N ARG A 140 11.33 -13.25 7.01
CA ARG A 140 11.07 -14.12 5.86
C ARG A 140 10.64 -13.19 4.73
N ASP A 141 11.62 -12.86 3.91
CA ASP A 141 11.42 -12.45 2.53
C ASP A 141 10.38 -13.41 1.93
N ARG A 142 9.11 -12.98 1.85
CA ARG A 142 8.04 -13.82 1.28
C ARG A 142 8.35 -13.93 -0.20
N GLN A 143 9.18 -14.91 -0.56
CA GLN A 143 9.51 -15.20 -1.95
C GLN A 143 8.23 -15.35 -2.75
N VAL A 144 8.06 -14.47 -3.73
CA VAL A 144 6.95 -14.51 -4.67
C VAL A 144 7.04 -15.83 -5.44
N ALA A 145 6.05 -16.71 -5.26
CA ALA A 145 6.10 -18.04 -5.86
C ALA A 145 6.12 -17.94 -7.39
N THR A 146 7.09 -18.62 -8.01
CA THR A 146 7.17 -18.80 -9.47
C THR A 146 6.49 -20.08 -9.94
N HIS A 147 6.28 -21.03 -9.02
CA HIS A 147 5.56 -22.29 -9.21
C HIS A 147 4.74 -22.63 -7.97
N VAL A 148 3.57 -23.24 -8.13
CA VAL A 148 2.67 -23.64 -7.03
C VAL A 148 1.98 -24.98 -7.27
N ASP A 149 1.61 -25.70 -6.21
CA ASP A 149 0.81 -26.94 -6.31
C ASP A 149 -0.69 -26.65 -6.12
N LEU A 150 -1.49 -26.85 -7.17
CA LEU A 150 -2.92 -26.56 -7.18
C LEU A 150 -3.80 -27.70 -6.61
N LYS A 151 -3.24 -28.86 -6.27
CA LYS A 151 -4.02 -30.07 -5.92
C LYS A 151 -4.90 -29.93 -4.68
N ALA A 152 -4.47 -29.12 -3.71
CA ALA A 152 -5.17 -28.96 -2.44
C ALA A 152 -6.40 -28.04 -2.51
N LEU A 153 -6.62 -27.39 -3.65
CA LEU A 153 -7.69 -26.40 -3.79
C LEU A 153 -9.05 -27.05 -4.06
N PRO A 154 -10.10 -26.71 -3.28
CA PRO A 154 -11.44 -27.26 -3.48
C PRO A 154 -12.05 -26.79 -4.81
N LYS A 155 -12.94 -27.62 -5.38
CA LYS A 155 -13.61 -27.32 -6.66
C LYS A 155 -14.67 -26.23 -6.49
N GLU A 156 -15.26 -26.15 -5.31
CA GLU A 156 -16.36 -25.24 -4.96
C GLU A 156 -15.90 -23.78 -4.94
N GLY A 157 -14.60 -23.53 -4.77
CA GLY A 157 -13.99 -22.21 -4.79
C GLY A 157 -13.64 -21.70 -6.19
N ALA A 158 -14.04 -22.43 -7.23
CA ALA A 158 -13.70 -22.11 -8.61
C ALA A 158 -14.92 -21.84 -9.48
N ILE A 159 -14.77 -20.92 -10.43
CA ILE A 159 -15.72 -20.65 -11.51
C ILE A 159 -15.04 -21.00 -12.83
N LEU A 160 -15.55 -22.01 -13.52
CA LEU A 160 -15.01 -22.42 -14.83
C LEU A 160 -15.73 -21.67 -15.95
N TRP A 161 -14.97 -20.98 -16.81
CA TRP A 161 -15.50 -20.20 -17.92
C TRP A 161 -14.50 -20.11 -19.09
N GLY A 162 -14.91 -19.53 -20.22
CA GLY A 162 -14.07 -19.39 -21.42
C GLY A 162 -14.17 -20.60 -22.37
N ASN A 163 -13.07 -20.93 -23.04
CA ASN A 163 -13.04 -21.98 -24.06
C ASN A 163 -12.79 -23.37 -23.44
N PRO A 164 -13.78 -24.28 -23.37
CA PRO A 164 -13.64 -25.59 -22.74
C PRO A 164 -12.64 -26.52 -23.45
N LYS A 165 -12.27 -26.23 -24.70
CA LYS A 165 -11.27 -26.99 -25.47
C LYS A 165 -9.87 -26.34 -25.40
N GLY A 166 -9.75 -25.18 -24.76
CA GLY A 166 -8.50 -24.45 -24.64
C GLY A 166 -7.59 -24.99 -23.54
N PRO A 167 -6.29 -24.62 -23.54
CA PRO A 167 -5.41 -24.91 -22.41
C PRO A 167 -5.93 -24.20 -21.16
N LYS A 168 -5.82 -24.87 -20.00
CA LYS A 168 -6.37 -24.39 -18.74
C LYS A 168 -5.42 -23.45 -18.00
N LEU A 169 -5.93 -22.29 -17.61
CA LEU A 169 -5.28 -21.35 -16.69
C LEU A 169 -6.15 -21.21 -15.44
N VAL A 170 -5.51 -21.24 -14.26
CA VAL A 170 -6.14 -20.90 -12.98
C VAL A 170 -5.82 -19.43 -12.69
N VAL A 171 -6.83 -18.61 -12.44
CA VAL A 171 -6.66 -17.16 -12.29
C VAL A 171 -7.12 -16.75 -10.90
N PHE A 172 -6.20 -16.30 -10.07
CA PHE A 172 -6.51 -15.68 -8.79
C PHE A 172 -6.78 -14.19 -9.01
N SER A 173 -7.98 -13.76 -8.67
CA SER A 173 -8.50 -12.45 -9.05
C SER A 173 -9.36 -11.82 -7.97
N ASP A 174 -9.57 -10.52 -8.08
CA ASP A 174 -10.48 -9.76 -7.23
C ASP A 174 -11.46 -8.99 -8.12
N PHE A 175 -12.76 -9.10 -7.85
CA PHE A 175 -13.80 -8.48 -8.68
C PHE A 175 -13.84 -6.95 -8.61
N GLN A 176 -13.14 -6.33 -7.66
CA GLN A 176 -12.91 -4.88 -7.61
C GLN A 176 -11.60 -4.44 -8.29
N CYS A 177 -10.74 -5.39 -8.70
CA CYS A 177 -9.47 -5.06 -9.36
C CYS A 177 -9.68 -4.67 -10.83
N GLY A 178 -9.29 -3.44 -11.17
CA GLY A 178 -9.37 -2.92 -12.55
C GLY A 178 -8.54 -3.73 -13.55
N TYR A 179 -7.39 -4.27 -13.15
CA TYR A 179 -6.58 -5.15 -14.01
C TYR A 179 -7.23 -6.52 -14.20
N CYS A 180 -7.91 -7.07 -13.20
CA CYS A 180 -8.68 -8.31 -13.34
C CYS A 180 -9.83 -8.13 -14.34
N LYS A 181 -10.58 -7.02 -14.24
CA LYS A 181 -11.60 -6.65 -15.23
C LYS A 181 -11.05 -6.59 -16.66
N ARG A 182 -9.89 -5.95 -16.85
CA ARG A 182 -9.22 -5.88 -18.16
C ARG A 182 -8.75 -7.25 -18.64
N LEU A 183 -8.28 -8.11 -17.74
CA LEU A 183 -7.79 -9.44 -18.05
C LEU A 183 -8.88 -10.35 -18.61
N THR A 184 -10.14 -10.19 -18.18
CA THR A 184 -11.27 -11.01 -18.66
C THR A 184 -11.35 -11.06 -20.18
N GLY A 185 -11.29 -9.91 -20.85
CA GLY A 185 -11.31 -9.85 -22.33
C GLY A 185 -10.04 -10.42 -22.98
N GLU A 186 -8.89 -10.35 -22.32
CA GLU A 186 -7.65 -10.95 -22.84
C GLU A 186 -7.63 -12.48 -22.71
N LEU A 187 -8.25 -13.04 -21.67
CA LEU A 187 -8.43 -14.49 -21.50
C LEU A 187 -9.35 -15.07 -22.58
N GLU A 188 -10.46 -14.38 -22.91
CA GLU A 188 -11.35 -14.76 -24.01
C GLU A 188 -10.61 -14.75 -25.35
N LYS A 189 -9.91 -13.64 -25.66
CA LYS A 189 -9.09 -13.52 -26.87
C LYS A 189 -7.96 -14.55 -26.91
N ALA A 190 -7.41 -14.95 -25.77
CA ALA A 190 -6.38 -15.98 -25.70
C ALA A 190 -6.93 -17.38 -26.04
N GLY A 191 -8.24 -17.60 -25.91
CA GLY A 191 -8.92 -18.85 -26.23
C GLY A 191 -8.66 -19.96 -25.21
N VAL A 192 -8.46 -19.60 -23.94
CA VAL A 192 -8.13 -20.52 -22.84
C VAL A 192 -9.37 -20.97 -22.07
N LEU A 193 -9.28 -22.11 -21.38
CA LEU A 193 -10.20 -22.47 -20.31
C LEU A 193 -9.75 -21.77 -19.03
N VAL A 194 -10.62 -21.01 -18.39
CA VAL A 194 -10.31 -20.27 -17.16
C VAL A 194 -10.94 -20.97 -15.97
N GLU A 195 -10.13 -21.26 -14.96
CA GLU A 195 -10.58 -21.56 -13.61
C GLU A 195 -10.37 -20.32 -12.74
N GLU A 196 -11.40 -19.49 -12.63
CA GLU A 196 -11.35 -18.30 -11.80
C GLU A 196 -11.42 -18.68 -10.32
N ARG A 197 -10.48 -18.19 -9.52
CA ARG A 197 -10.44 -18.35 -8.08
C ARG A 197 -10.42 -16.98 -7.42
N PRO A 198 -11.60 -16.45 -7.03
CA PRO A 198 -11.67 -15.15 -6.39
C PRO A 198 -10.85 -15.15 -5.09
N ILE A 199 -10.22 -14.01 -4.80
CA ILE A 199 -9.58 -13.65 -3.54
C ILE A 199 -9.91 -12.19 -3.21
N SER A 200 -10.01 -11.86 -1.92
CA SER A 200 -10.56 -10.57 -1.48
C SER A 200 -9.49 -9.63 -0.95
N ILE A 201 -8.65 -9.10 -1.84
CA ILE A 201 -7.50 -8.26 -1.44
C ILE A 201 -7.90 -6.84 -1.04
N PHE A 202 -9.10 -6.37 -1.43
CA PHE A 202 -9.66 -5.08 -1.01
C PHE A 202 -10.60 -5.17 0.21
N GLY A 203 -10.47 -6.25 1.00
CA GLY A 203 -11.19 -6.42 2.26
C GLY A 203 -12.66 -6.82 2.10
N ALA A 204 -13.49 -6.42 3.07
CA ALA A 204 -14.84 -6.98 3.25
C ALA A 204 -15.79 -6.72 2.07
N SER A 205 -15.65 -5.60 1.34
CA SER A 205 -16.47 -5.35 0.16
C SER A 205 -16.16 -6.32 -0.98
N SER A 206 -14.88 -6.67 -1.15
CA SER A 206 -14.44 -7.62 -2.17
C SER A 206 -14.92 -9.02 -1.80
N ARG A 207 -14.78 -9.37 -0.51
CA ARG A 207 -15.27 -10.64 0.04
C ARG A 207 -16.76 -10.85 -0.23
N ARG A 208 -17.59 -9.89 0.14
CA ARG A 208 -19.05 -9.96 -0.13
C ARG A 208 -19.35 -10.11 -1.62
N ARG A 209 -18.61 -9.43 -2.50
CA ARG A 209 -18.79 -9.54 -3.95
C ARG A 209 -18.39 -10.93 -4.44
N SER A 210 -17.27 -11.47 -3.99
CA SER A 210 -16.79 -12.81 -4.32
C SER A 210 -17.76 -13.90 -3.87
N GLU A 211 -18.30 -13.79 -2.66
CA GLU A 211 -19.34 -14.69 -2.14
C GLU A 211 -20.63 -14.59 -2.95
N ALA A 212 -21.07 -13.37 -3.30
CA ALA A 212 -22.26 -13.17 -4.13
C ALA A 212 -22.12 -13.83 -5.52
N VAL A 213 -20.92 -13.78 -6.12
CA VAL A 213 -20.64 -14.47 -7.39
C VAL A 213 -20.64 -15.99 -7.20
N LEU A 214 -19.89 -16.52 -6.23
CA LEU A 214 -19.77 -17.97 -5.99
C LEU A 214 -21.12 -18.62 -5.62
N CYS A 215 -21.97 -17.88 -4.91
CA CYS A 215 -23.30 -18.32 -4.49
C CYS A 215 -24.42 -17.96 -5.50
N ALA A 216 -24.09 -17.38 -6.65
CA ALA A 216 -25.07 -17.13 -7.69
C ALA A 216 -25.61 -18.44 -8.29
N ALA A 217 -26.83 -18.38 -8.81
CA ALA A 217 -27.44 -19.49 -9.55
C ALA A 217 -26.70 -19.70 -10.87
N ASP A 218 -26.23 -18.61 -11.47
CA ASP A 218 -25.31 -18.57 -12.60
C ASP A 218 -24.02 -17.82 -12.18
N PRO A 219 -23.01 -18.55 -11.66
CA PRO A 219 -21.73 -17.95 -11.27
C PRO A 219 -20.97 -17.31 -12.44
N ILE A 220 -21.15 -17.80 -13.67
CA ILE A 220 -20.45 -17.25 -14.85
C ILE A 220 -21.06 -15.89 -15.20
N GLY A 221 -22.39 -15.81 -15.33
CA GLY A 221 -23.08 -14.55 -15.54
C GLY A 221 -22.81 -13.53 -14.41
N ALA A 222 -22.81 -13.98 -13.16
CA ALA A 222 -22.50 -13.15 -12.01
C ALA A 222 -21.06 -12.63 -12.02
N LEU A 223 -20.09 -13.45 -12.44
CA LEU A 223 -18.68 -13.06 -12.59
C LEU A 223 -18.53 -11.90 -13.60
N HIS A 224 -19.14 -12.03 -14.79
CA HIS A 224 -19.06 -10.98 -15.81
C HIS A 224 -19.81 -9.71 -15.38
N ALA A 225 -20.94 -9.85 -14.68
CA ALA A 225 -21.65 -8.74 -14.07
C ALA A 225 -20.79 -8.04 -12.99
N ALA A 226 -20.08 -8.79 -12.16
CA ALA A 226 -19.21 -8.25 -11.12
C ALA A 226 -18.10 -7.38 -11.73
N TYR A 227 -17.42 -7.87 -12.76
CA TYR A 227 -16.36 -7.14 -13.44
C TYR A 227 -16.84 -5.89 -14.18
N THR A 228 -18.10 -5.87 -14.63
CA THR A 228 -18.69 -4.68 -15.24
C THR A 228 -19.18 -3.65 -14.22
N GLY A 229 -19.04 -3.92 -12.92
CA GLY A 229 -19.42 -3.01 -11.84
C GLY A 229 -20.91 -3.06 -11.51
N LYS A 230 -21.67 -4.02 -12.05
CA LYS A 230 -23.07 -4.20 -11.68
C LYS A 230 -23.18 -4.56 -10.21
N HIS A 231 -24.29 -4.11 -9.59
CA HIS A 231 -24.69 -4.57 -8.28
C HIS A 231 -25.09 -6.04 -8.38
N LEU A 232 -24.59 -6.85 -7.44
CA LEU A 232 -25.02 -8.23 -7.27
C LEU A 232 -25.87 -8.26 -6.02
N GLU A 233 -27.10 -8.76 -6.16
CA GLU A 233 -28.00 -8.88 -5.02
C GLU A 233 -27.39 -9.78 -3.93
N PRO A 234 -27.35 -9.32 -2.66
CA PRO A 234 -26.91 -10.14 -1.55
C PRO A 234 -27.72 -11.43 -1.52
N ARG A 235 -27.04 -12.56 -1.37
CA ARG A 235 -27.66 -13.87 -1.20
C ARG A 235 -27.36 -14.44 0.16
N ALA A 236 -28.24 -15.33 0.62
CA ALA A 236 -27.97 -16.13 1.80
C ALA A 236 -26.64 -16.88 1.62
N ALA A 237 -25.85 -16.94 2.70
CA ALA A 237 -24.59 -17.66 2.71
C ALA A 237 -24.79 -19.09 2.17
N CYS A 238 -24.01 -19.45 1.16
CA CYS A 238 -24.05 -20.79 0.57
C CYS A 238 -22.83 -21.59 1.02
N LYS A 239 -22.93 -22.93 0.98
CA LYS A 239 -21.83 -23.82 1.36
C LYS A 239 -20.53 -23.55 0.58
N LYS A 240 -20.63 -23.00 -0.64
CA LYS A 240 -19.47 -22.65 -1.48
C LYS A 240 -18.70 -21.43 -0.98
N ALA A 241 -19.31 -20.55 -0.17
CA ALA A 241 -18.64 -19.38 0.36
C ALA A 241 -17.43 -19.75 1.24
N ALA A 242 -17.49 -20.86 1.97
CA ALA A 242 -16.37 -21.39 2.75
C ALA A 242 -15.16 -21.80 1.87
N ALA A 243 -15.38 -22.12 0.59
CA ALA A 243 -14.30 -22.46 -0.32
C ALA A 243 -13.48 -21.22 -0.77
N LEU A 244 -14.00 -20.01 -0.52
CA LEU A 244 -13.24 -18.77 -0.73
C LEU A 244 -12.07 -18.65 0.26
N ASP A 245 -12.23 -19.17 1.48
CA ASP A 245 -11.15 -19.20 2.48
C ASP A 245 -9.95 -20.02 2.00
N ALA A 246 -10.22 -21.13 1.30
CA ALA A 246 -9.15 -21.96 0.73
C ALA A 246 -8.39 -21.25 -0.40
N ASN A 247 -9.08 -20.44 -1.22
CA ASN A 247 -8.41 -19.61 -2.24
C ASN A 247 -7.51 -18.55 -1.60
N GLU A 248 -8.02 -17.86 -0.57
CA GLU A 248 -7.31 -16.77 0.11
C GLU A 248 -6.13 -17.29 0.94
N ALA A 249 -6.29 -18.41 1.65
CA ALA A 249 -5.22 -19.08 2.37
C ALA A 249 -4.12 -19.55 1.40
N PHE A 250 -4.50 -20.12 0.25
CA PHE A 250 -3.56 -20.50 -0.79
C PHE A 250 -2.80 -19.29 -1.35
N ALA A 251 -3.50 -18.21 -1.67
CA ALA A 251 -2.88 -16.99 -2.17
C ALA A 251 -1.88 -16.41 -1.15
N GLN A 252 -2.26 -16.37 0.12
CA GLN A 252 -1.40 -15.91 1.20
C GLN A 252 -0.14 -16.80 1.36
N ALA A 253 -0.32 -18.12 1.37
CA ALA A 253 0.78 -19.09 1.52
C ALA A 253 1.80 -19.02 0.38
N ASN A 254 1.36 -18.63 -0.82
CA ASN A 254 2.20 -18.54 -2.02
C ASN A 254 2.66 -17.11 -2.36
N GLY A 255 2.44 -16.15 -1.46
CA GLY A 255 2.91 -14.77 -1.62
C GLY A 255 2.20 -13.99 -2.73
N PHE A 256 0.94 -14.30 -3.02
CA PHE A 256 0.13 -13.57 -4.00
C PHE A 256 -0.37 -12.25 -3.39
N ALA A 257 0.53 -11.26 -3.36
CA ALA A 257 0.28 -9.95 -2.74
C ALA A 257 -0.60 -9.00 -3.58
N GLY A 258 -0.99 -9.39 -4.79
CA GLY A 258 -1.82 -8.59 -5.69
C GLY A 258 -2.52 -9.45 -6.72
N THR A 259 -3.51 -8.87 -7.40
CA THR A 259 -4.28 -9.53 -8.47
C THR A 259 -4.16 -8.77 -9.79
N PRO A 260 -4.23 -9.44 -10.95
CA PRO A 260 -4.41 -10.89 -11.12
C PRO A 260 -3.11 -11.70 -10.95
N VAL A 261 -3.22 -12.95 -10.53
CA VAL A 261 -2.16 -13.96 -10.63
C VAL A 261 -2.66 -15.10 -11.51
N ILE A 262 -1.89 -15.46 -12.53
CA ILE A 262 -2.25 -16.49 -13.51
C ILE A 262 -1.34 -17.69 -13.30
N VAL A 263 -1.92 -18.84 -12.98
CA VAL A 263 -1.22 -20.12 -12.78
C VAL A 263 -1.55 -21.06 -13.93
N ARG A 264 -0.54 -21.71 -14.47
CA ARG A 264 -0.71 -22.70 -15.53
C ARG A 264 -1.08 -24.04 -14.92
N ALA A 265 -2.26 -24.55 -15.27
CA ALA A 265 -2.83 -25.69 -14.55
C ALA A 265 -2.03 -27.00 -14.66
N ARG A 266 -1.22 -27.18 -15.72
CA ARG A 266 -0.49 -28.44 -15.96
C ARG A 266 0.77 -28.62 -15.10
N ASP A 267 1.40 -27.53 -14.69
CA ASP A 267 2.74 -27.54 -14.08
C ASP A 267 2.93 -26.51 -12.98
N GLY A 268 1.90 -25.71 -12.67
CA GLY A 268 1.93 -24.78 -11.56
C GLY A 268 2.73 -23.51 -11.81
N ALA A 269 3.28 -23.31 -13.02
CA ALA A 269 4.03 -22.09 -13.34
C ALA A 269 3.16 -20.85 -13.11
N VAL A 270 3.74 -19.77 -12.58
CA VAL A 270 3.02 -18.57 -12.18
C VAL A 270 3.44 -17.35 -13.01
N LEU A 271 2.44 -16.58 -13.47
CA LEU A 271 2.61 -15.23 -13.99
C LEU A 271 1.88 -14.25 -13.09
N HIS A 272 2.63 -13.28 -12.56
CA HIS A 272 2.09 -12.21 -11.72
C HIS A 272 1.67 -11.01 -12.56
N GLY A 273 0.50 -10.47 -12.27
CA GLY A 273 -0.06 -9.27 -12.89
C GLY A 273 -0.71 -9.51 -14.24
N TYR A 274 -1.31 -8.44 -14.77
CA TYR A 274 -1.98 -8.44 -16.06
C TYR A 274 -1.04 -8.83 -17.22
N ARG A 275 -1.58 -9.56 -18.21
CA ARG A 275 -0.92 -9.91 -19.47
C ARG A 275 -1.91 -9.79 -20.62
N ASP A 276 -1.40 -9.48 -21.80
CA ASP A 276 -2.20 -9.47 -23.03
C ASP A 276 -2.51 -10.89 -23.53
N ALA A 277 -3.47 -11.00 -24.45
CA ALA A 277 -3.92 -12.27 -25.00
C ALA A 277 -2.81 -13.07 -25.69
N LYS A 278 -1.85 -12.38 -26.34
CA LYS A 278 -0.71 -13.01 -27.00
C LYS A 278 0.18 -13.71 -25.98
N THR A 279 0.52 -13.01 -24.90
CA THR A 279 1.37 -13.52 -23.82
C THR A 279 0.67 -14.64 -23.06
N LEU A 280 -0.62 -14.48 -22.74
CA LEU A 280 -1.43 -15.52 -22.09
C LEU A 280 -1.48 -16.80 -22.95
N ARG A 281 -1.71 -16.66 -24.26
CA ARG A 281 -1.74 -17.80 -25.18
C ARG A 281 -0.37 -18.48 -25.26
N ALA A 282 0.72 -17.71 -25.36
CA ALA A 282 2.07 -18.28 -25.38
C ALA A 282 2.37 -19.02 -24.06
N PHE A 283 2.08 -18.40 -22.93
CA PHE A 283 2.26 -18.99 -21.61
C PHE A 283 1.44 -20.27 -21.43
N ALA A 284 0.17 -20.25 -21.82
CA ALA A 284 -0.72 -21.40 -21.74
C ALA A 284 -0.23 -22.58 -22.59
N ASN A 285 0.55 -22.35 -23.65
CA ASN A 285 1.04 -23.40 -24.56
C ASN A 285 2.54 -23.74 -24.39
N ALA A 286 3.30 -23.01 -23.58
CA ALA A 286 4.74 -23.23 -23.41
C ALA A 286 5.06 -24.63 -22.84
N LYS A 287 6.04 -25.33 -23.40
CA LYS A 287 6.42 -26.66 -22.90
C LYS A 287 7.01 -26.55 -21.49
N THR A 288 6.76 -27.56 -20.65
CA THR A 288 7.32 -27.67 -19.30
C THR A 288 8.86 -27.61 -19.39
N GLY A 289 9.50 -26.70 -18.67
CA GLY A 289 10.97 -26.59 -18.63
C GLY A 289 11.64 -25.66 -19.65
N SER A 290 10.90 -24.92 -20.48
CA SER A 290 11.50 -23.84 -21.28
C SER A 290 11.94 -22.69 -20.36
N LYS A 291 13.24 -22.62 -20.05
CA LYS A 291 13.87 -21.42 -19.45
C LYS A 291 13.63 -20.23 -20.39
N GLN A 292 13.10 -19.13 -19.84
CA GLN A 292 13.12 -17.82 -20.48
C GLN A 292 14.53 -17.25 -20.44
#